data_AF-A0A3N5TY99-F1
#
_entry.id   AF-A0A3N5TY99-F1
#
_cell.length_a   1.000
_cell.length_b   1.000
_cell.length_c   1.000
_cell.angle_alpha   90.00
_cell.angle_beta   90.00
_cell.angle_gamma   90.00
#
_symmetry.space_group_name_H-M   'P 1'
#
loop_
_entity.id
_entity.type
_entity.pdbx_description
1 polymer ?
#
loop_
_entity_poly.entity_id
_entity_poly.type
_entity_poly.pdbx_seq_one_letter_code
_entity_poly.pdbx_strand_id
1 'polypeptide(L)' 'MNTLEELGKRLRELEEEINETKKRLPAHSVKPPVMMDLIALEDEYDSVLRRINELKEK' A
#
# COMPACT_ATOMS: atom_id res chain seq x y z
N MET A 1 3.74 10.80 16.56
CA MET A 1 2.63 9.91 16.90
C MET A 1 2.34 9.09 15.67
N ASN A 2 2.51 7.78 15.74
CA ASN A 2 1.96 6.81 14.78
C ASN A 2 1.43 5.68 15.66
N THR A 3 0.24 5.88 16.22
CA THR A 3 -0.41 4.84 17.01
C THR A 3 -0.74 3.66 16.09
N LEU A 4 -0.92 2.46 16.67
CA LEU A 4 -1.34 1.28 15.90
C LEU A 4 -2.64 1.53 15.13
N GLU A 5 -3.52 2.40 15.64
CA GLU A 5 -4.76 2.79 14.99
C GLU A 5 -4.52 3.66 13.75
N GLU A 6 -3.62 4.65 13.83
CA GLU A 6 -3.25 5.50 12.70
C GLU A 6 -2.59 4.68 11.58
N LEU A 7 -1.68 3.77 11.94
CA LEU A 7 -1.04 2.87 10.98
C LEU A 7 -2.04 1.88 10.36
N GLY A 8 -2.97 1.35 11.15
CA GLY A 8 -4.04 0.49 10.66
C GLY A 8 -5.02 1.21 9.74
N LYS A 9 -5.27 2.51 9.96
CA LYS A 9 -6.03 3.34 9.01
C LYS A 9 -5.27 3.53 7.70
N ARG A 10 -3.99 3.91 7.76
CA ARG A 10 -3.16 4.08 6.56
C ARG A 10 -3.04 2.80 5.74
N LEU A 11 -2.92 1.64 6.41
CA LEU A 11 -2.85 0.34 5.74
C LEU A 11 -4.12 0.06 4.90
N ARG A 12 -5.31 0.41 5.41
CA ARG A 12 -6.57 0.27 4.67
C ARG A 12 -6.67 1.23 3.49
N GLU A 13 -6.24 2.47 3.67
CA GLU A 13 -6.19 3.47 2.58
C GLU A 13 -5.28 2.98 1.44
N LEU A 14 -4.09 2.46 1.77
CA LEU A 14 -3.16 1.88 0.80
C LEU A 14 -3.75 0.67 0.06
N GLU A 15 -4.47 -0.21 0.75
CA GLU A 15 -5.14 -1.34 0.12
C GLU A 15 -6.21 -0.91 -0.89
N GLU A 16 -6.98 0.14 -0.58
CA GLU A 16 -7.94 0.74 -1.51
C GLU A 16 -7.23 1.34 -2.73
N GLU A 17 -6.18 2.15 -2.52
CA GLU A 17 -5.38 2.79 -3.58
C GLU A 17 -4.72 1.75 -4.51
N ILE A 18 -4.18 0.66 -3.96
CA ILE A 18 -3.60 -0.46 -4.71
C ILE A 18 -4.67 -1.14 -5.58
N ASN A 19 -5.85 -1.42 -5.00
CA ASN A 19 -6.93 -2.09 -5.71
C ASN A 19 -7.50 -1.21 -6.83
N GLU A 20 -7.62 0.09 -6.61
CA GLU A 20 -8.01 1.04 -7.66
C GLU A 20 -6.98 1.10 -8.78
N THR A 21 -5.69 1.18 -8.43
CA THR A 21 -4.60 1.23 -9.40
C THR A 21 -4.56 -0.06 -10.24
N LYS A 22 -4.73 -1.22 -9.60
CA LYS A 22 -4.85 -2.52 -10.27
C LYS A 22 -6.03 -2.59 -11.24
N LYS A 23 -7.19 -2.03 -10.89
CA LYS A 23 -8.36 -1.95 -11.79
C LYS A 23 -8.11 -1.08 -13.03
N ARG A 24 -7.22 -0.10 -12.92
CA ARG A 24 -6.83 0.80 -14.03
C ARG A 24 -5.75 0.20 -14.92
N LEU A 25 -5.13 -0.92 -14.54
CA LEU A 25 -4.17 -1.64 -15.37
C LEU A 25 -4.88 -2.26 -16.59
N PRO A 26 -4.49 -1.91 -17.83
CA PRO A 26 -5.05 -2.56 -19.00
C PRO A 26 -4.61 -4.02 -19.08
N ALA A 27 -5.54 -4.94 -19.35
CA ALA A 27 -5.30 -6.38 -19.43
C ALA A 27 -4.25 -6.81 -20.46
N HIS A 28 -3.91 -5.93 -21.41
CA HIS A 28 -3.02 -6.23 -22.54
C HIS A 28 -1.87 -5.23 -22.69
N SER A 29 -1.77 -4.22 -21.83
CA SER A 29 -0.69 -3.23 -21.89
C SER A 29 -0.63 -2.43 -20.60
N VAL A 30 0.32 -2.74 -19.73
CA VAL A 30 0.54 -1.92 -18.54
C VAL A 30 1.33 -0.67 -18.96
N LYS A 31 0.75 0.52 -18.79
CA LYS A 31 1.49 1.77 -18.99
C LYS A 31 2.57 1.86 -17.91
N PRO A 32 3.86 2.09 -18.24
CA PRO A 32 4.95 2.12 -17.25
C PRO A 32 4.70 3.03 -16.03
N PRO A 33 4.09 4.22 -16.16
CA PRO A 33 3.78 5.06 -14.99
C PRO A 33 2.84 4.39 -13.99
N VAL A 34 1.79 3.70 -14.46
CA VAL A 34 0.81 3.04 -13.59
C VAL A 34 1.42 1.86 -12.85
N MET A 35 2.38 1.16 -13.48
CA MET A 35 3.15 0.11 -12.80
C MET A 35 4.05 0.69 -11.71
N MET A 36 4.74 1.80 -11.99
CA MET A 36 5.60 2.44 -10.99
C MET A 36 4.80 2.97 -9.80
N ASP A 37 3.63 3.56 -10.06
CA ASP A 37 2.72 4.01 -9.00
C ASP A 37 2.26 2.81 -8.14
N LEU A 38 1.91 1.69 -8.78
CA LEU A 38 1.53 0.47 -8.07
C LEU A 38 2.66 -0.08 -7.20
N ILE A 39 3.89 -0.15 -7.72
CA ILE A 39 5.07 -0.62 -6.98
C ILE A 39 5.32 0.28 -5.76
N ALA A 40 5.23 1.60 -5.92
CA ALA A 40 5.41 2.54 -4.82
C ALA A 40 4.36 2.36 -3.71
N LEU A 41 3.10 2.11 -4.09
CA LEU A 41 2.03 1.82 -3.13
C LEU A 41 2.25 0.49 -2.39
N GLU A 42 2.70 -0.56 -3.11
CA GLU A 42 3.02 -1.87 -2.53
C GLU A 42 4.22 -1.78 -1.56
N ASP A 43 5.27 -1.02 -1.91
CA ASP A 43 6.42 -0.76 -1.03
C ASP A 43 6.00 0.00 0.25
N GLU A 44 5.11 0.99 0.13
CA GLU A 44 4.58 1.73 1.29
C GLU A 44 3.75 0.81 2.20
N TYR A 45 2.85 0.00 1.62
CA TYR A 45 2.05 -0.97 2.35
C TYR A 45 2.92 -1.91 3.19
N ASP A 46 3.98 -2.46 2.58
CA ASP A 46 4.92 -3.34 3.26
C ASP A 46 5.66 -2.64 4.40
N SER A 47 6.03 -1.36 4.20
CA SER A 47 6.69 -0.57 5.25
C SER A 47 5.77 -0.32 6.46
N VAL A 48 4.50 -0.01 6.22
CA VAL A 48 3.49 0.23 7.26
C VAL A 48 3.17 -1.07 8.00
N LEU A 49 3.03 -2.18 7.26
CA LEU A 49 2.79 -3.50 7.85
C LEU A 49 3.95 -3.95 8.74
N ARG A 50 5.20 -3.79 8.28
CA ARG A 50 6.39 -4.04 9.11
C ARG A 50 6.35 -3.21 10.39
N ARG A 51 6.01 -1.93 10.28
CA ARG A 51 5.94 -1.04 11.45
C ARG A 51 4.86 -1.46 12.45
N ILE A 52 3.70 -1.90 11.98
CA ILE A 52 2.63 -2.44 12.83
C ILE A 52 3.12 -3.68 13.58
N ASN A 53 3.79 -4.60 12.89
CA ASN A 53 4.31 -5.82 13.50
C ASN A 53 5.37 -5.51 14.57
N GLU A 54 6.31 -4.61 14.29
CA GLU A 54 7.31 -4.16 15.28
C GLU A 54 6.68 -3.56 16.55
N LEU A 55 5.54 -2.88 16.43
CA LEU A 55 4.83 -2.29 17.56
C LEU A 55 3.96 -3.30 18.31
N LYS A 56 3.58 -4.42 17.70
CA LYS A 56 2.80 -5.51 18.33
C LYS A 56 3.70 -6.53 19.06
N GLU A 57 4.92 -6.74 18.56
CA GLU A 57 5.92 -7.63 19.16
C GLU A 57 6.71 -6.96 20.31
N LYS A 58 6.40 -5.70 20.61
CA LYS A 58 6.94 -4.93 21.75
C LYS A 58 6.00 -4.97 22.94
#